data_AF-A0A0C9YXP3-F1
#
_entry.id   AF-A0A0C9YXP3-F1
#
_cell.length_a   1.000
_cell.length_b   1.000
_cell.length_c   1.000
_cell.angle_alpha   90.00
_cell.angle_beta   90.00
_cell.angle_gamma   90.00
#
_symmetry.space_group_name_H-M   'P 1'
#
loop_
_entity.id
_entity.type
_entity.pdbx_description
1 polymer ?
#
loop_
_entity_poly.entity_id
_entity_poly.type
_entity_poly.pdbx_seq_one_letter_code
_entity_poly.pdbx_strand_id
1 'polypeptide(L)'
;RLLDVYLLLREHDEPLVNAAKDEENLLCSADPTSTWISRVVPGEQHHFKAPRSIRNLFTKGLMSNGATAALSVTVTPDRSKLKIADISNLYALPDFTTGLNEYVARHAESTTSGPTPRVFDEIAVWYKFRIQQYSTCRPSMIMPSQVVQAQPLSSDLPFGNCDAVLLNVDGQSQDNPVHVAEVRAVFQLVRSHHSRDLPDFLSQPLLYVWPFHVIATPDSQLDTCLWILERVYSPSSPQAPACRIGFILPLTEVTHAADLVPVFGEKVDHTLTMVSSQERYDRFYLNSYVTKE
;
A
#
# COMPACT_ATOMS: atom_id res chain seq x y z
N ARG A 1 39.19 -16.63 -11.30
CA ARG A 1 38.32 -15.46 -11.56
C ARG A 1 38.19 -14.52 -10.36
N LEU A 2 37.77 -14.95 -9.16
CA LEU A 2 37.80 -14.08 -7.95
C LEU A 2 39.21 -13.89 -7.36
N LEU A 3 40.09 -14.89 -7.51
CA LEU A 3 41.47 -14.84 -6.99
C LEU A 3 42.39 -13.88 -7.78
N ASP A 4 42.12 -13.70 -9.08
CA ASP A 4 42.98 -12.92 -9.99
C ASP A 4 42.86 -11.41 -9.75
N VAL A 5 41.67 -10.95 -9.35
CA VAL A 5 41.39 -9.53 -9.06
C VAL A 5 42.08 -9.08 -7.77
N TYR A 6 42.18 -9.97 -6.77
CA TYR A 6 42.85 -9.68 -5.50
C TYR A 6 44.37 -9.50 -5.67
N LEU A 7 44.98 -10.28 -6.58
CA LEU A 7 46.41 -10.16 -6.89
C LEU A 7 46.73 -8.86 -7.63
N LEU A 8 45.89 -8.48 -8.60
CA LEU A 8 46.01 -7.21 -9.35
C LEU A 8 45.85 -5.97 -8.47
N LEU A 9 44.90 -5.96 -7.53
CA LEU A 9 44.68 -4.83 -6.62
C LEU A 9 45.84 -4.66 -5.62
N ARG A 10 46.44 -5.77 -5.19
CA ARG A 10 47.60 -5.75 -4.29
C ARG A 10 48.89 -5.29 -4.99
N GLU A 11 48.99 -5.51 -6.30
CA GLU A 11 50.14 -5.09 -7.11
C GLU A 11 50.14 -3.57 -7.40
N HIS A 12 48.96 -2.94 -7.35
CA HIS A 12 48.77 -1.51 -7.65
C HIS A 12 48.51 -0.62 -6.42
N ASP A 13 48.53 -1.17 -5.20
CA ASP A 13 48.34 -0.43 -3.93
C ASP A 13 47.05 0.43 -3.88
N GLU A 14 46.02 -0.01 -4.60
CA GLU A 14 44.72 0.67 -4.69
C GLU A 14 43.76 0.17 -3.59
N PRO A 15 43.11 1.06 -2.82
CA PRO A 15 42.21 0.65 -1.75
C PRO A 15 40.94 -0.03 -2.29
N LEU A 16 40.73 -1.28 -1.88
CA LEU A 16 39.56 -2.14 -2.18
C LEU A 16 38.18 -1.48 -1.98
N VAL A 17 38.12 -0.38 -1.23
CA VAL A 17 36.89 0.33 -0.86
C VAL A 17 36.28 1.11 -2.04
N ASN A 18 37.09 1.51 -3.03
CA ASN A 18 36.61 2.34 -4.15
C ASN A 18 36.09 1.51 -5.33
N ALA A 19 36.72 0.37 -5.64
CA ALA A 19 36.31 -0.48 -6.75
C ALA A 19 34.92 -1.12 -6.53
N ALA A 20 34.60 -1.50 -5.28
CA ALA A 20 33.27 -2.03 -4.95
C ALA A 20 32.16 -0.97 -5.04
N LYS A 21 32.48 0.31 -4.77
CA LYS A 21 31.55 1.43 -4.89
C LYS A 21 31.15 1.69 -6.35
N ASP A 22 32.10 1.56 -7.27
CA ASP A 22 31.86 1.85 -8.69
C ASP A 22 31.08 0.72 -9.40
N GLU A 23 31.34 -0.55 -9.06
CA GLU A 23 30.52 -1.68 -9.55
C GLU A 23 29.11 -1.69 -8.94
N GLU A 24 28.96 -1.36 -7.65
CA GLU A 24 27.65 -1.31 -6.98
C GLU A 24 26.78 -0.16 -7.51
N ASN A 25 27.38 0.99 -7.85
CA ASN A 25 26.68 2.12 -8.47
C ASN A 25 26.15 1.79 -9.88
N LEU A 26 26.81 0.91 -10.65
CA LEU A 26 26.34 0.46 -11.95
C LEU A 26 25.14 -0.50 -11.85
N LEU A 27 25.05 -1.27 -10.75
CA LEU A 27 23.94 -2.20 -10.47
C LEU A 27 22.70 -1.51 -9.87
N CYS A 28 22.82 -0.27 -9.40
CA CYS A 28 21.73 0.47 -8.74
C CYS A 28 20.67 1.07 -9.67
N SER A 29 20.81 0.96 -11.00
CA SER A 29 19.95 1.67 -11.95
C SER A 29 18.56 1.06 -12.15
N ALA A 30 18.35 -0.21 -11.78
CA ALA A 30 17.05 -0.86 -11.89
C ALA A 30 16.96 -2.13 -11.01
N ASP A 31 15.81 -2.36 -10.38
CA ASP A 31 15.53 -3.63 -9.70
C ASP A 31 15.58 -4.79 -10.70
N PRO A 32 16.41 -5.81 -10.48
CA PRO A 32 16.58 -6.92 -11.42
C PRO A 32 15.26 -7.65 -11.68
N THR A 33 14.35 -7.71 -10.71
CA THR A 33 13.06 -8.40 -10.87
C THR A 33 12.14 -7.61 -11.81
N SER A 34 11.93 -6.32 -11.53
CA SER A 34 11.10 -5.44 -12.38
C SER A 34 11.71 -5.25 -13.77
N THR A 35 13.04 -5.20 -13.86
CA THR A 35 13.78 -5.14 -15.14
C THR A 35 13.62 -6.43 -15.94
N TRP A 36 13.65 -7.59 -15.26
CA TRP A 36 13.43 -8.87 -15.91
C TRP A 36 12.00 -8.99 -16.41
N ILE A 37 10.99 -8.64 -15.58
CA ILE A 37 9.57 -8.69 -15.99
C ILE A 37 9.32 -7.79 -17.20
N SER A 38 9.82 -6.54 -17.17
CA SER A 38 9.64 -5.61 -18.29
C SER A 38 10.33 -6.06 -19.58
N ARG A 39 11.41 -6.85 -19.50
CA ARG A 39 12.09 -7.44 -20.66
C ARG A 39 11.42 -8.70 -21.19
N VAL A 40 10.96 -9.57 -20.31
CA VAL A 40 10.38 -10.87 -20.69
C VAL A 40 8.93 -10.72 -21.14
N VAL A 41 8.19 -9.78 -20.54
CA VAL A 41 6.80 -9.51 -20.93
C VAL A 41 6.52 -8.00 -20.96
N PRO A 42 7.07 -7.29 -21.97
CA PRO A 42 6.86 -5.86 -22.11
C PRO A 42 5.38 -5.54 -22.31
N GLY A 43 4.86 -4.61 -21.51
CA GLY A 43 3.46 -4.17 -21.58
C GLY A 43 2.47 -4.97 -20.75
N GLU A 44 2.92 -5.81 -19.81
CA GLU A 44 2.04 -6.50 -18.84
C GLU A 44 1.86 -5.76 -17.50
N GLN A 45 2.51 -4.62 -17.29
CA GLN A 45 2.33 -3.80 -16.08
C GLN A 45 2.05 -2.33 -16.39
N HIS A 46 1.14 -1.75 -15.63
CA HIS A 46 0.94 -0.31 -15.58
C HIS A 46 1.75 0.28 -14.42
N HIS A 47 2.53 1.32 -14.69
CA HIS A 47 3.35 2.01 -13.68
C HIS A 47 2.76 3.38 -13.34
N PHE A 48 2.71 3.67 -12.04
CA PHE A 48 2.24 4.92 -11.46
C PHE A 48 3.32 5.49 -10.55
N LYS A 49 3.38 6.81 -10.45
CA LYS A 49 4.27 7.50 -9.50
C LYS A 49 3.45 7.92 -8.30
N ALA A 50 3.95 7.61 -7.11
CA ALA A 50 3.37 8.02 -5.85
C ALA A 50 4.40 8.78 -5.01
N PRO A 51 3.98 9.56 -4.00
CA PRO A 51 4.89 10.11 -3.00
C PRO A 51 5.64 8.98 -2.27
N ARG A 52 6.90 9.19 -1.90
CA ARG A 52 7.64 8.31 -0.98
C ARG A 52 8.01 9.04 0.30
N SER A 53 8.34 8.25 1.32
CA SER A 53 9.08 8.74 2.48
C SER A 53 10.57 8.64 2.21
N ILE A 54 11.27 9.75 2.48
CA ILE A 54 12.72 9.83 2.34
C ILE A 54 13.42 9.45 3.66
N ARG A 55 12.66 9.27 4.75
CA ARG A 55 13.23 9.15 6.09
C ARG A 55 13.00 7.77 6.67
N ASN A 56 14.06 7.27 7.31
CA ASN A 56 14.00 6.07 8.12
C ASN A 56 13.00 6.31 9.27
N LEU A 57 12.07 5.37 9.42
CA LEU A 57 10.94 5.40 10.36
C LEU A 57 11.37 5.52 11.83
N PHE A 58 12.61 5.14 12.15
CA PHE A 58 13.16 5.12 13.51
C PHE A 58 13.75 6.45 13.98
N THR A 59 14.25 7.28 13.06
CA THR A 59 15.12 8.40 13.47
C THR A 59 14.50 9.77 13.28
N LYS A 60 13.63 9.97 12.29
CA LYS A 60 13.20 11.33 11.88
C LYS A 60 11.77 11.45 11.35
N GLY A 61 10.90 10.49 11.65
CA GLY A 61 9.47 10.49 11.28
C GLY A 61 9.18 9.89 9.90
N LEU A 62 7.88 9.78 9.57
CA LEU A 62 7.38 8.93 8.49
C LEU A 62 7.36 9.55 7.09
N MET A 63 7.48 10.87 6.91
CA MET A 63 7.34 11.51 5.58
C MET A 63 8.31 12.70 5.40
N SER A 64 8.80 12.89 4.17
CA SER A 64 9.59 14.07 3.76
C SER A 64 9.37 14.34 2.28
N ASN A 65 9.21 15.60 1.91
CA ASN A 65 8.95 16.02 0.53
C ASN A 65 10.16 15.73 -0.38
N GLY A 66 9.92 15.21 -1.58
CA GLY A 66 10.91 15.28 -2.67
C GLY A 66 11.29 13.98 -3.37
N ALA A 67 10.66 12.84 -3.07
CA ALA A 67 10.96 11.62 -3.80
C ALA A 67 9.72 10.75 -4.03
N THR A 68 9.81 9.89 -5.04
CA THR A 68 8.66 9.16 -5.59
C THR A 68 8.85 7.65 -5.42
N ALA A 69 7.77 6.97 -5.05
CA ALA A 69 7.64 5.52 -5.12
C ALA A 69 7.04 5.14 -6.47
N ALA A 70 7.46 4.02 -7.03
CA ALA A 70 6.85 3.45 -8.20
C ALA A 70 5.82 2.40 -7.76
N LEU A 71 4.57 2.59 -8.18
CA LEU A 71 3.48 1.65 -7.97
C LEU A 71 3.16 0.94 -9.28
N SER A 72 2.77 -0.32 -9.21
CA SER A 72 2.33 -1.04 -10.41
C SER A 72 1.26 -2.07 -10.15
N VAL A 73 0.37 -2.23 -11.13
CA VAL A 73 -0.60 -3.32 -11.23
C VAL A 73 -0.37 -4.06 -12.54
N THR A 74 -0.81 -5.32 -12.61
CA THR A 74 -0.83 -6.07 -13.87
C THR A 74 -1.81 -5.44 -14.85
N VAL A 75 -1.53 -5.52 -16.14
CA VAL A 75 -2.42 -4.97 -17.19
C VAL A 75 -3.73 -5.73 -17.23
N THR A 76 -3.69 -7.05 -17.02
CA THR A 76 -4.90 -7.85 -16.88
C THR A 76 -5.32 -7.87 -15.41
N PRO A 77 -6.55 -7.41 -15.07
CA PRO A 77 -7.09 -7.54 -13.72
C PRO A 77 -7.45 -8.99 -13.41
N ASP A 78 -7.40 -9.37 -12.14
CA ASP A 78 -7.82 -10.70 -11.67
C ASP A 78 -9.32 -10.94 -11.94
N ARG A 79 -10.13 -9.88 -11.87
CA ARG A 79 -11.52 -9.88 -12.36
C ARG A 79 -11.76 -8.67 -13.24
N SER A 80 -12.16 -8.93 -14.49
CA SER A 80 -12.65 -7.90 -15.39
C SER A 80 -14.18 -7.85 -15.34
N LYS A 81 -14.76 -6.66 -15.46
CA LYS A 81 -16.21 -6.43 -15.59
C LYS A 81 -17.05 -6.96 -14.41
N LEU A 82 -16.53 -6.84 -13.19
CA LEU A 82 -17.29 -7.15 -11.99
C LEU A 82 -18.33 -6.05 -11.76
N LYS A 83 -19.58 -6.38 -11.43
CA LYS A 83 -20.56 -5.34 -11.12
C LYS A 83 -20.22 -4.68 -9.79
N ILE A 84 -20.47 -3.38 -9.68
CA ILE A 84 -20.27 -2.63 -8.43
C ILE A 84 -21.06 -3.25 -7.27
N ALA A 85 -22.26 -3.76 -7.51
CA ALA A 85 -23.06 -4.42 -6.47
C ALA A 85 -22.43 -5.73 -5.96
N ASP A 86 -21.63 -6.42 -6.78
CA ASP A 86 -21.08 -7.73 -6.44
C ASP A 86 -19.83 -7.61 -5.55
N ILE A 87 -19.12 -6.48 -5.59
CA ILE A 87 -17.89 -6.29 -4.79
C ILE A 87 -18.17 -6.28 -3.28
N SER A 88 -19.30 -5.71 -2.87
CA SER A 88 -19.73 -5.68 -1.46
C SER A 88 -19.87 -7.08 -0.90
N ASN A 89 -20.37 -8.03 -1.70
CA ASN A 89 -20.49 -9.41 -1.29
C ASN A 89 -19.14 -10.15 -1.37
N LEU A 90 -18.38 -9.94 -2.45
CA LEU A 90 -17.10 -10.62 -2.67
C LEU A 90 -16.04 -10.30 -1.60
N TYR A 91 -16.03 -9.06 -1.11
CA TYR A 91 -15.06 -8.57 -0.12
C TYR A 91 -15.66 -8.35 1.27
N ALA A 92 -16.96 -8.62 1.46
CA ALA A 92 -17.71 -8.29 2.67
C ALA A 92 -17.61 -6.79 3.05
N LEU A 93 -17.82 -5.90 2.06
CA LEU A 93 -17.71 -4.43 2.18
C LEU A 93 -19.10 -3.77 1.99
N PRO A 94 -19.95 -3.72 3.02
CA PRO A 94 -21.35 -3.29 2.89
C PRO A 94 -21.50 -1.80 2.54
N ASP A 95 -20.54 -0.96 2.90
CA ASP A 95 -20.50 0.49 2.67
C ASP A 95 -19.76 0.88 1.37
N PHE A 96 -19.24 -0.09 0.61
CA PHE A 96 -18.46 0.18 -0.61
C PHE A 96 -19.18 1.11 -1.61
N THR A 97 -20.45 0.81 -1.92
CA THR A 97 -21.22 1.59 -2.89
C THR A 97 -21.43 3.02 -2.41
N THR A 98 -21.72 3.19 -1.11
CA THR A 98 -21.86 4.50 -0.48
C THR A 98 -20.55 5.28 -0.55
N GLY A 99 -19.43 4.66 -0.13
CA GLY A 99 -18.12 5.28 -0.17
C GLY A 99 -17.67 5.66 -1.59
N LEU A 100 -18.04 4.87 -2.60
CA LEU A 100 -17.73 5.19 -4.00
C LEU A 100 -18.51 6.41 -4.47
N ASN A 101 -19.80 6.49 -4.14
CA ASN A 101 -20.63 7.65 -4.47
C ASN A 101 -20.12 8.91 -3.78
N GLU A 102 -19.73 8.83 -2.51
CA GLU A 102 -19.14 9.95 -1.77
C GLU A 102 -17.81 10.40 -2.37
N TYR A 103 -16.95 9.47 -2.76
CA TYR A 103 -15.70 9.76 -3.45
C TYR A 103 -15.95 10.49 -4.77
N VAL A 104 -16.86 9.96 -5.60
CA VAL A 104 -17.22 10.60 -6.88
C VAL A 104 -17.82 11.98 -6.65
N ALA A 105 -18.73 12.15 -5.69
CA ALA A 105 -19.35 13.43 -5.38
C ALA A 105 -18.31 14.48 -4.96
N ARG A 106 -17.42 14.12 -4.04
CA ARG A 106 -16.35 15.01 -3.52
C ARG A 106 -15.44 15.54 -4.63
N HIS A 107 -15.14 14.72 -5.63
CA HIS A 107 -14.28 15.13 -6.76
C HIS A 107 -15.07 15.74 -7.93
N ALA A 108 -16.36 15.43 -8.06
CA ALA A 108 -17.24 16.04 -9.05
C ALA A 108 -17.57 17.51 -8.73
N GLU A 109 -17.70 17.89 -7.46
CA GLU A 109 -17.95 19.29 -7.05
C GLU A 109 -16.83 20.26 -7.47
N SER A 110 -15.62 19.75 -7.69
CA SER A 110 -14.49 20.53 -8.21
C SER A 110 -14.53 20.73 -9.72
N THR A 111 -15.41 20.05 -10.45
CA THR A 111 -15.48 20.07 -11.92
C THR A 111 -16.87 20.54 -12.36
N THR A 112 -16.96 21.65 -13.09
CA THR A 112 -18.21 22.35 -13.47
C THR A 112 -19.18 21.56 -14.38
N SER A 113 -18.95 20.27 -14.60
CA SER A 113 -19.85 19.35 -15.30
C SER A 113 -19.91 18.02 -14.53
N GLY A 114 -20.85 17.91 -13.60
CA GLY A 114 -20.98 16.72 -12.74
C GLY A 114 -21.33 15.47 -13.54
N PRO A 115 -20.52 14.40 -13.51
CA PRO A 115 -20.98 13.08 -13.91
C PRO A 115 -21.89 12.55 -12.80
N THR A 116 -23.14 12.25 -13.14
CA THR A 116 -24.00 11.50 -12.21
C THR A 116 -23.40 10.08 -12.04
N PRO A 117 -23.42 9.50 -10.83
CA PRO A 117 -22.84 8.17 -10.56
C PRO A 117 -23.47 7.00 -11.34
N ARG A 118 -24.49 7.25 -12.18
CA ARG A 118 -25.16 6.25 -13.03
C ARG A 118 -24.40 5.86 -14.30
N VAL A 119 -23.18 6.34 -14.51
CA VAL A 119 -22.43 6.12 -15.77
C VAL A 119 -21.59 4.84 -15.76
N PHE A 120 -21.35 4.24 -14.59
CA PHE A 120 -20.47 3.08 -14.42
C PHE A 120 -21.17 1.98 -13.63
N ASP A 121 -21.27 0.79 -14.23
CA ASP A 121 -21.84 -0.40 -13.57
C ASP A 121 -20.77 -1.46 -13.26
N GLU A 122 -19.61 -1.35 -13.91
CA GLU A 122 -18.56 -2.37 -13.92
C GLU A 122 -17.21 -1.83 -13.43
N ILE A 123 -16.48 -2.69 -12.72
CA ILE A 123 -15.13 -2.44 -12.24
C ILE A 123 -14.19 -3.57 -12.65
N ALA A 124 -12.92 -3.21 -12.87
CA ALA A 124 -11.80 -4.12 -12.90
C ALA A 124 -11.22 -4.21 -11.48
N VAL A 125 -10.83 -5.40 -11.04
CA VAL A 125 -10.31 -5.65 -9.69
C VAL A 125 -9.00 -6.41 -9.75
N TRP A 126 -8.04 -5.97 -8.92
CA TRP A 126 -6.77 -6.63 -8.69
C TRP A 126 -6.68 -7.15 -7.26
N TYR A 127 -6.06 -8.30 -7.09
CA TYR A 127 -5.83 -8.93 -5.79
C TYR A 127 -4.52 -8.50 -5.15
N LYS A 128 -3.69 -7.78 -5.90
CA LYS A 128 -2.42 -7.25 -5.44
C LYS A 128 -1.94 -6.12 -6.32
N PHE A 129 -1.10 -5.28 -5.74
CA PHE A 129 -0.26 -4.35 -6.48
C PHE A 129 1.18 -4.46 -5.98
N ARG A 130 2.10 -3.81 -6.67
CA ARG A 130 3.51 -3.77 -6.33
C ARG A 130 3.93 -2.36 -6.01
N ILE A 131 4.76 -2.22 -4.99
CA ILE A 131 5.43 -0.99 -4.64
C ILE A 131 6.94 -1.17 -4.75
N GLN A 132 7.60 -0.18 -5.31
CA GLN A 132 9.04 -0.13 -5.45
C GLN A 132 9.53 1.24 -5.00
N GLN A 133 10.59 1.21 -4.20
CA GLN A 133 11.10 2.38 -3.52
C GLN A 133 12.61 2.47 -3.70
N TYR A 134 13.17 3.61 -3.29
CA TYR A 134 14.61 3.75 -3.14
C TYR A 134 15.01 3.52 -1.69
N SER A 135 16.24 3.06 -1.48
CA SER A 135 16.80 2.91 -0.14
C SER A 135 16.78 4.26 0.61
N THR A 136 16.44 4.19 1.89
CA THR A 136 16.52 5.31 2.86
C THR A 136 17.97 5.65 3.17
N CYS A 137 18.85 4.65 3.27
CA CYS A 137 20.28 4.81 3.51
C CYS A 137 21.07 5.21 2.25
N ARG A 138 20.64 4.73 1.08
CA ARG A 138 21.32 4.98 -0.20
C ARG A 138 20.32 5.47 -1.25
N PRO A 139 20.07 6.78 -1.37
CA PRO A 139 19.02 7.31 -2.24
C PRO A 139 19.15 6.97 -3.73
N SER A 140 20.34 6.55 -4.20
CA SER A 140 20.58 6.08 -5.57
C SER A 140 20.23 4.61 -5.80
N MET A 141 20.00 3.83 -4.75
CA MET A 141 19.74 2.40 -4.81
C MET A 141 18.24 2.12 -4.86
N ILE A 142 17.79 1.41 -5.89
CA ILE A 142 16.40 0.94 -6.01
C ILE A 142 16.24 -0.35 -5.20
N MET A 143 15.21 -0.39 -4.37
CA MET A 143 14.85 -1.55 -3.57
C MET A 143 14.05 -2.57 -4.38
N PRO A 144 14.14 -3.86 -4.00
CA PRO A 144 13.28 -4.89 -4.57
C PRO A 144 11.80 -4.51 -4.46
N SER A 145 11.04 -4.78 -5.52
CA SER A 145 9.59 -4.55 -5.50
C SER A 145 8.90 -5.43 -4.45
N GLN A 146 8.17 -4.81 -3.54
CA GLN A 146 7.30 -5.44 -2.57
C GLN A 146 5.89 -5.62 -3.15
N VAL A 147 5.21 -6.69 -2.76
CA VAL A 147 3.82 -6.96 -3.17
C VAL A 147 2.91 -6.61 -2.00
N VAL A 148 1.83 -5.87 -2.27
CA VAL A 148 0.76 -5.58 -1.32
C VAL A 148 -0.48 -6.35 -1.76
N GLN A 149 -1.02 -7.20 -0.89
CA GLN A 149 -2.18 -8.05 -1.12
C GLN A 149 -3.49 -7.33 -0.76
N ALA A 150 -4.52 -7.64 -1.52
CA ALA A 150 -5.92 -7.24 -1.32
C ALA A 150 -6.83 -8.37 -1.82
N GLN A 151 -6.57 -9.59 -1.35
CA GLN A 151 -7.30 -10.78 -1.77
C GLN A 151 -8.69 -10.83 -1.12
N PRO A 152 -9.74 -11.17 -1.90
CA PRO A 152 -11.08 -11.34 -1.38
C PRO A 152 -11.19 -12.61 -0.52
N LEU A 153 -12.35 -12.77 0.10
CA LEU A 153 -12.66 -13.97 0.88
C LEU A 153 -12.65 -15.20 -0.03
N SER A 154 -12.06 -16.29 0.45
CA SER A 154 -12.04 -17.60 -0.21
C SER A 154 -12.20 -18.72 0.82
N SER A 155 -12.33 -19.97 0.35
CA SER A 155 -12.39 -21.14 1.25
C SER A 155 -11.16 -21.26 2.14
N ASP A 156 -10.00 -20.87 1.60
CA ASP A 156 -8.70 -20.98 2.27
C ASP A 156 -8.39 -19.72 3.10
N LEU A 157 -8.97 -18.59 2.71
CA LEU A 157 -8.81 -17.29 3.35
C LEU A 157 -10.19 -16.71 3.71
N PRO A 158 -10.81 -17.18 4.81
CA PRO A 158 -12.18 -16.80 5.17
C PRO A 158 -12.35 -15.30 5.46
N PHE A 159 -11.25 -14.58 5.71
CA PHE A 159 -11.25 -13.13 5.97
C PHE A 159 -10.59 -12.32 4.85
N GLY A 160 -10.18 -13.00 3.76
CA GLY A 160 -9.27 -12.47 2.74
C GLY A 160 -7.82 -12.44 3.20
N ASN A 161 -6.95 -11.87 2.38
CA ASN A 161 -5.55 -11.58 2.72
C ASN A 161 -5.22 -10.15 2.28
N CYS A 162 -5.20 -9.24 3.25
CA CYS A 162 -5.13 -7.81 3.03
C CYS A 162 -3.94 -7.24 3.81
N ASP A 163 -3.03 -6.59 3.09
CA ASP A 163 -1.86 -5.97 3.68
C ASP A 163 -2.15 -4.52 4.09
N ALA A 164 -1.39 -4.01 5.06
CA ALA A 164 -1.48 -2.62 5.47
C ALA A 164 -0.51 -1.74 4.68
N VAL A 165 -0.84 -0.46 4.59
CA VAL A 165 -0.06 0.54 3.87
C VAL A 165 -0.02 1.87 4.63
N LEU A 166 1.03 2.64 4.37
CA LEU A 166 1.14 4.03 4.78
C LEU A 166 0.62 4.95 3.69
N LEU A 167 -0.21 5.91 4.07
CA LEU A 167 -0.87 6.85 3.16
C LEU A 167 -0.28 8.27 3.29
N ASN A 168 -0.19 8.98 2.17
CA ASN A 168 0.12 10.41 2.10
C ASN A 168 -1.16 11.23 1.89
N VAL A 169 -2.02 11.31 2.92
CA VAL A 169 -3.23 12.14 2.79
C VAL A 169 -2.86 13.59 3.08
N ASP A 170 -3.03 14.47 2.08
CA ASP A 170 -2.82 15.91 2.23
C ASP A 170 -3.76 16.48 3.32
N GLY A 171 -3.17 17.16 4.30
CA GLY A 171 -3.91 17.69 5.46
C GLY A 171 -3.36 17.19 6.78
N GLN A 172 -2.03 17.24 6.96
CA GLN A 172 -1.33 16.99 8.21
C GLN A 172 -1.97 17.80 9.34
N SER A 173 -2.92 17.21 10.07
CA SER A 173 -3.26 17.69 11.39
C SER A 173 -2.03 17.42 12.26
N GLN A 174 -1.60 18.40 13.04
CA GLN A 174 -0.47 18.26 13.97
C GLN A 174 -0.65 17.09 14.96
N ASP A 175 -1.88 16.59 15.12
CA ASP A 175 -2.24 15.53 16.07
C ASP A 175 -2.13 14.09 15.53
N ASN A 176 -2.11 13.87 14.21
CA ASN A 176 -1.96 12.51 13.67
C ASN A 176 -1.07 12.48 12.41
N PRO A 177 0.26 12.42 12.58
CA PRO A 177 1.21 12.50 11.48
C PRO A 177 1.26 11.22 10.61
N VAL A 178 0.49 10.18 10.95
CA VAL A 178 0.57 8.86 10.32
C VAL A 178 -0.82 8.34 9.96
N HIS A 179 -1.04 8.15 8.66
CA HIS A 179 -2.23 7.48 8.16
C HIS A 179 -1.86 6.06 7.76
N VAL A 180 -2.26 5.09 8.57
CA VAL A 180 -2.13 3.66 8.26
C VAL A 180 -3.50 3.12 7.89
N ALA A 181 -3.57 2.32 6.84
CA ALA A 181 -4.81 1.67 6.45
C ALA A 181 -4.56 0.26 5.90
N GLU A 182 -5.53 -0.62 6.07
CA GLU A 182 -5.55 -1.96 5.48
C GLU A 182 -6.21 -1.89 4.10
N VAL A 183 -5.55 -2.42 3.07
CA VAL A 183 -6.07 -2.39 1.70
C VAL A 183 -7.04 -3.56 1.51
N ARG A 184 -8.33 -3.26 1.37
CA ARG A 184 -9.35 -4.30 1.20
C ARG A 184 -9.63 -4.63 -0.26
N ALA A 185 -9.59 -3.63 -1.15
CA ALA A 185 -9.79 -3.85 -2.57
C ALA A 185 -8.97 -2.87 -3.40
N VAL A 186 -8.42 -3.37 -4.51
CA VAL A 186 -7.78 -2.57 -5.56
C VAL A 186 -8.67 -2.65 -6.79
N PHE A 187 -9.18 -1.52 -7.27
CA PHE A 187 -10.14 -1.54 -8.37
C PHE A 187 -10.03 -0.32 -9.27
N GLN A 188 -10.63 -0.41 -10.45
CA GLN A 188 -10.74 0.70 -11.39
C GLN A 188 -12.09 0.64 -12.09
N LEU A 189 -12.74 1.78 -12.29
CA LEU A 189 -13.98 1.84 -13.04
C LEU A 189 -13.73 1.51 -14.51
N VAL A 190 -14.56 0.63 -15.07
CA VAL A 190 -14.49 0.30 -16.49
C VAL A 190 -15.27 1.35 -17.28
N ARG A 191 -14.68 1.83 -18.37
CA ARG A 191 -15.36 2.76 -19.29
C ARG A 191 -16.61 2.09 -19.83
N SER A 192 -17.77 2.70 -19.61
CA SER A 192 -19.00 2.27 -20.27
C SER A 192 -18.93 2.64 -21.75
N HIS A 193 -19.55 1.83 -22.61
CA HIS A 193 -19.60 2.08 -24.06
C HIS A 193 -20.25 3.43 -24.43
N HIS A 194 -20.97 4.06 -23.49
CA HIS A 194 -21.71 5.29 -23.68
C HIS A 194 -20.96 6.56 -23.26
N SER A 195 -19.87 6.44 -22.50
CA SER A 195 -19.04 7.58 -22.09
C SER A 195 -17.65 7.46 -22.69
N ARG A 196 -17.25 8.45 -23.50
CA ARG A 196 -15.99 8.40 -24.25
C ARG A 196 -14.78 8.69 -23.36
N ASP A 197 -14.95 9.48 -22.29
CA ASP A 197 -13.88 9.90 -21.40
C ASP A 197 -14.24 9.67 -19.93
N LEU A 198 -13.34 9.01 -19.20
CA LEU A 198 -13.42 8.84 -17.75
C LEU A 198 -12.67 10.04 -17.13
N PRO A 199 -13.26 10.77 -16.17
CA PRO A 199 -12.55 11.87 -15.51
C PRO A 199 -11.18 11.45 -14.99
N ASP A 200 -10.20 12.35 -15.04
CA ASP A 200 -8.81 12.04 -14.71
C ASP A 200 -8.66 11.41 -13.32
N PHE A 201 -9.45 11.85 -12.32
CA PHE A 201 -9.41 11.30 -10.97
C PHE A 201 -9.89 9.84 -10.87
N LEU A 202 -10.62 9.34 -11.88
CA LEU A 202 -11.05 7.94 -12.00
C LEU A 202 -10.19 7.14 -13.01
N SER A 203 -9.28 7.80 -13.73
CA SER A 203 -8.43 7.18 -14.75
C SER A 203 -7.33 6.28 -14.19
N GLN A 204 -7.10 6.33 -12.89
CA GLN A 204 -6.13 5.53 -12.16
C GLN A 204 -6.82 4.49 -11.25
N PRO A 205 -6.12 3.40 -10.89
CA PRO A 205 -6.61 2.47 -9.89
C PRO A 205 -6.89 3.19 -8.55
N LEU A 206 -8.00 2.81 -7.94
CA LEU A 206 -8.47 3.26 -6.64
C LEU A 206 -8.34 2.11 -5.63
N LEU A 207 -8.23 2.48 -4.37
CA LEU A 207 -8.22 1.56 -3.24
C LEU A 207 -9.45 1.83 -2.38
N TYR A 208 -10.10 0.75 -1.94
CA TYR A 208 -10.96 0.81 -0.76
C TYR A 208 -10.14 0.32 0.43
N VAL A 209 -10.09 1.12 1.50
CA VAL A 209 -9.23 0.86 2.66
C VAL A 209 -9.98 0.96 3.98
N TRP A 210 -9.53 0.22 4.98
CA TRP A 210 -9.95 0.39 6.37
C TRP A 210 -8.87 1.13 7.17
N PRO A 211 -9.15 2.32 7.71
CA PRO A 211 -8.15 3.07 8.47
C PRO A 211 -7.82 2.42 9.81
N PHE A 212 -6.69 2.85 10.37
CA PHE A 212 -6.35 2.70 11.78
C PHE A 212 -6.14 4.08 12.43
N HIS A 213 -6.49 4.21 13.70
CA HIS A 213 -6.12 5.33 14.55
C HIS A 213 -4.79 5.05 15.24
N VAL A 214 -3.91 6.04 15.30
CA VAL A 214 -2.76 5.99 16.20
C VAL A 214 -3.23 6.26 17.62
N ILE A 215 -2.98 5.33 18.54
CA ILE A 215 -3.31 5.48 19.96
C ILE A 215 -2.08 5.62 20.86
N ALA A 216 -0.89 5.26 20.36
CA ALA A 216 0.37 5.53 21.05
C ALA A 216 1.51 5.76 20.04
N THR A 217 2.45 6.61 20.43
CA THR A 217 3.65 6.93 19.65
C THR A 217 4.87 6.27 20.31
N PRO A 218 5.99 6.11 19.59
CA PRO A 218 7.23 5.59 20.16
C PRO A 218 7.66 6.31 21.44
N ASP A 219 7.49 7.63 21.50
CA ASP A 219 7.89 8.45 22.65
C ASP A 219 7.03 8.19 23.89
N SER A 220 5.80 7.70 23.72
CA SER A 220 4.90 7.34 24.83
C SER A 220 5.01 5.89 25.28
N GLN A 221 5.82 5.06 24.59
CA GLN A 221 5.98 3.63 24.85
C GLN A 221 7.44 3.32 25.22
N LEU A 222 7.74 3.27 26.52
CA LEU A 222 9.12 3.05 27.02
C LEU A 222 9.68 1.65 26.70
N ASP A 223 8.81 0.63 26.56
CA ASP A 223 9.25 -0.75 26.44
C ASP A 223 9.48 -1.17 24.98
N THR A 224 8.53 -0.85 24.10
CA THR A 224 8.58 -1.29 22.69
C THR A 224 9.12 -0.20 21.76
N CYS A 225 8.97 1.08 22.11
CA CYS A 225 9.28 2.21 21.24
C CYS A 225 8.62 2.10 19.85
N LEU A 226 7.41 1.51 19.78
CA LEU A 226 6.65 1.32 18.54
C LEU A 226 5.36 2.14 18.56
N TRP A 227 4.87 2.49 17.36
CA TRP A 227 3.52 3.04 17.22
C TRP A 227 2.49 1.95 17.49
N ILE A 228 1.43 2.29 18.23
CA ILE A 228 0.28 1.43 18.44
C ILE A 228 -0.90 1.98 17.66
N LEU A 229 -1.50 1.11 16.87
CA LEU A 229 -2.64 1.37 16.01
C LEU A 229 -3.87 0.66 16.55
N GLU A 230 -5.03 1.28 16.40
CA GLU A 230 -6.34 0.70 16.73
C GLU A 230 -7.29 0.77 15.53
N ARG A 231 -8.03 -0.30 15.28
CA ARG A 231 -9.01 -0.36 14.19
C ARG A 231 -10.14 0.65 14.41
N VAL A 232 -10.61 1.24 13.31
CA VAL A 232 -11.73 2.19 13.34
C VAL A 232 -13.04 1.47 13.10
N TYR A 233 -14.00 1.72 13.98
CA TYR A 233 -15.36 1.23 13.86
C TYR A 233 -16.34 2.41 13.81
N SER A 234 -17.49 2.18 13.18
CA SER A 234 -18.64 3.07 13.29
C SER A 234 -19.05 3.19 14.76
N PRO A 235 -19.53 4.38 15.18
CA PRO A 235 -20.15 4.50 16.49
C PRO A 235 -21.27 3.48 16.61
N SER A 236 -21.18 2.58 17.61
CA SER A 236 -22.22 1.61 17.88
C SER A 236 -23.51 2.34 18.23
N SER A 237 -24.52 2.25 17.39
CA SER A 237 -25.87 2.68 17.72
C SER A 237 -26.61 1.52 18.41
N PRO A 238 -27.55 1.76 19.34
CA PRO A 238 -28.41 0.70 19.87
C PRO A 238 -29.10 -0.15 18.79
N GLN A 239 -29.21 0.37 17.56
CA GLN A 239 -29.87 -0.26 16.43
C GLN A 239 -28.93 -1.04 15.49
N ALA A 240 -27.61 -0.88 15.59
CA ALA A 240 -26.67 -1.55 14.68
C ALA A 240 -25.35 -1.89 15.38
N PRO A 241 -24.82 -3.13 15.19
CA PRO A 241 -23.51 -3.49 15.70
C PRO A 241 -22.43 -2.59 15.09
N ALA A 242 -21.34 -2.41 15.83
CA ALA A 242 -20.16 -1.71 15.33
C ALA A 242 -19.69 -2.36 14.03
N CYS A 243 -19.55 -1.57 12.97
CA CYS A 243 -19.10 -2.02 11.65
C CYS A 243 -17.82 -1.28 11.28
N ARG A 244 -16.91 -1.92 10.58
CA ARG A 244 -15.75 -1.23 10.01
C ARG A 244 -16.24 -0.25 8.95
N ILE A 245 -15.74 0.99 9.02
CA ILE A 245 -16.01 2.01 8.02
C ILE A 245 -14.74 2.18 7.20
N GLY A 246 -14.86 2.04 5.89
CA GLY A 246 -13.77 2.33 4.97
C GLY A 246 -14.01 3.60 4.16
N PHE A 247 -13.00 3.95 3.38
CA PHE A 247 -13.10 5.03 2.41
C PHE A 247 -12.27 4.70 1.17
N ILE A 248 -12.50 5.46 0.10
CA ILE A 248 -11.82 5.29 -1.18
C ILE A 248 -10.79 6.39 -1.39
N LEU A 249 -9.63 5.99 -1.89
CA LEU A 249 -8.51 6.87 -2.23
C LEU A 249 -7.82 6.39 -3.51
N PRO A 250 -7.10 7.26 -4.24
CA PRO A 250 -6.22 6.85 -5.32
C PRO A 250 -5.11 5.92 -4.86
N LEU A 251 -4.74 4.93 -5.68
CA LEU A 251 -3.56 4.10 -5.44
C LEU A 251 -2.29 4.96 -5.23
N THR A 252 -2.21 6.12 -5.88
CA THR A 252 -1.09 7.05 -5.78
C THR A 252 -0.92 7.71 -4.42
N GLU A 253 -1.89 7.60 -3.49
CA GLU A 253 -1.70 8.06 -2.11
C GLU A 253 -0.92 7.07 -1.25
N VAL A 254 -0.65 5.85 -1.75
CA VAL A 254 0.15 4.86 -1.04
C VAL A 254 1.62 5.19 -1.13
N THR A 255 2.28 5.19 0.03
CA THR A 255 3.70 5.52 0.15
C THR A 255 4.57 4.31 0.44
N HIS A 256 4.13 3.38 1.29
CA HIS A 256 4.86 2.17 1.72
C HIS A 256 3.89 1.03 1.99
N ALA A 257 4.36 -0.20 1.82
CA ALA A 257 3.79 -1.34 2.52
C ALA A 257 4.12 -1.24 4.02
N ALA A 258 3.20 -1.66 4.87
CA ALA A 258 3.35 -1.66 6.32
C ALA A 258 3.06 -3.05 6.87
N ASP A 259 3.93 -3.54 7.75
CA ASP A 259 3.65 -4.77 8.48
C ASP A 259 3.07 -4.42 9.85
N LEU A 260 1.94 -5.04 10.16
CA LEU A 260 1.28 -4.88 11.45
C LEU A 260 1.42 -6.17 12.25
N VAL A 261 1.80 -6.03 13.52
CA VAL A 261 1.91 -7.13 14.47
C VAL A 261 0.81 -6.99 15.50
N PRO A 262 -0.12 -7.95 15.64
CA PRO A 262 -1.17 -7.87 16.65
C PRO A 262 -0.61 -7.68 18.06
N VAL A 263 -1.26 -6.85 18.86
CA VAL A 263 -0.93 -6.73 20.29
C VAL A 263 -1.54 -7.92 21.03
N PHE A 264 -0.76 -8.99 21.10
CA PHE A 264 -1.08 -10.17 21.89
C PHE A 264 -0.99 -9.80 23.38
N GLY A 265 -2.12 -9.48 24.01
CA GLY A 265 -2.19 -9.21 25.45
C GLY A 265 -1.77 -10.43 26.29
N GLU A 266 -1.96 -10.35 27.61
CA GLU A 266 -1.51 -11.41 28.54
C GLU A 266 -2.04 -12.82 28.23
N LYS A 267 -3.22 -12.90 27.61
CA LYS A 267 -3.83 -14.17 27.19
C LYS A 267 -4.08 -14.14 25.69
N VAL A 268 -3.50 -15.11 25.00
CA VAL A 268 -3.74 -15.34 23.56
C VAL A 268 -4.81 -16.42 23.42
N ASP A 269 -5.83 -16.14 22.61
CA ASP A 269 -6.84 -17.13 22.24
C ASP A 269 -6.17 -18.25 21.43
N HIS A 270 -6.17 -19.47 21.97
CA HIS A 270 -5.53 -20.63 21.34
C HIS A 270 -6.20 -21.08 20.03
N THR A 271 -7.39 -20.54 19.70
CA THR A 271 -8.06 -20.80 18.42
C THR A 271 -7.54 -19.92 17.29
N LEU A 272 -6.66 -18.96 17.59
CA LEU A 272 -6.07 -18.06 16.61
C LEU A 272 -5.06 -18.78 15.72
N THR A 273 -5.26 -18.60 14.43
CA THR A 273 -4.29 -18.92 13.38
C THR A 273 -3.66 -17.63 12.86
N MET A 274 -2.54 -17.76 12.16
CA MET A 274 -1.88 -16.66 11.44
C MET A 274 -2.86 -15.90 10.52
N VAL A 275 -3.80 -16.62 9.88
CA VAL A 275 -4.79 -16.04 8.95
C VAL A 275 -5.86 -15.26 9.69
N SER A 276 -6.26 -15.71 10.89
CA SER A 276 -7.32 -15.08 11.67
C SER A 276 -6.83 -13.97 12.60
N SER A 277 -5.55 -13.96 12.96
CA SER A 277 -5.02 -13.00 13.95
C SER A 277 -5.07 -11.57 13.44
N GLN A 278 -4.88 -11.37 12.13
CA GLN A 278 -5.00 -10.03 11.56
C GLN A 278 -6.44 -9.53 11.64
N GLU A 279 -7.42 -10.40 11.41
CA GLU A 279 -8.83 -9.99 11.39
C GLU A 279 -9.44 -9.84 12.79
N ARG A 280 -9.05 -10.68 13.76
CA ARG A 280 -9.68 -10.73 15.09
C ARG A 280 -9.17 -9.70 16.10
N TYR A 281 -7.98 -9.15 15.89
CA TYR A 281 -7.42 -8.15 16.80
C TYR A 281 -7.80 -6.74 16.38
N ASP A 282 -7.98 -5.89 17.39
CA ASP A 282 -8.28 -4.47 17.20
C ASP A 282 -7.03 -3.59 17.31
N ARG A 283 -5.98 -4.09 17.97
CA ARG A 283 -4.75 -3.32 18.24
C ARG A 283 -3.52 -3.96 17.64
N PHE A 284 -2.66 -3.13 17.06
CA PHE A 284 -1.47 -3.56 16.34
C PHE A 284 -0.28 -2.67 16.65
N TYR A 285 0.91 -3.27 16.75
CA TYR A 285 2.16 -2.54 16.61
C TYR A 285 2.44 -2.32 15.12
N LEU A 286 2.78 -1.09 14.74
CA LEU A 286 3.35 -0.82 13.44
C LEU A 286 4.81 -1.28 13.44
N ASN A 287 5.11 -2.33 12.68
CA ASN A 287 6.48 -2.79 12.54
C ASN A 287 7.25 -1.84 11.61
N SER A 288 7.97 -0.90 12.21
CA SER A 288 8.88 -0.02 11.47
C SER A 288 10.15 -0.73 11.01
N TYR A 289 10.41 -1.98 11.44
CA TYR A 289 11.67 -2.70 11.17
C TYR A 289 11.70 -3.41 9.81
N VAL A 290 10.59 -3.42 9.07
CA VAL A 290 10.50 -4.03 7.73
C VAL A 290 11.44 -3.31 6.77
N THR A 291 11.59 -2.00 6.94
CA THR A 291 12.54 -1.16 6.25
C THR A 291 13.79 -0.97 7.10
N LYS A 292 14.39 -2.05 7.66
CA LYS A 292 15.71 -2.00 8.36
C LYS A 292 16.84 -1.65 7.37
N GLU A 293 16.68 -0.50 6.75
CA GLU A 293 17.62 0.30 6.00
C GLU A 293 17.71 1.67 6.69
#